data_AF-A0A366GUK1-F1
#
_entry.id   AF-A0A366GUK1-F1
#
_cell.length_a   1.000
_cell.length_b   1.000
_cell.length_c   1.000
_cell.angle_alpha   90.00
_cell.angle_beta   90.00
_cell.angle_gamma   90.00
#
_symmetry.space_group_name_H-M   'P 1'
#
loop_
_entity.id
_entity.type
_entity.pdbx_description
1 polymer ?
#
loop_
_entity_poly.entity_id
_entity_poly.type
_entity_poly.pdbx_seq_one_letter_code
_entity_poly.pdbx_strand_id
1 'polypeptide(L)'
;MNRNMKISMHIFLSVLLIILSACTTKTVEQVGVKEESKEGYVILRNGTIFFDSDKTFKTKVELQNYMEQQMNKEHPSHTVLSFKNKDAYNQLKTGDKIKVWSSQTLESYPSKMIVEKFEIVEK
;
A
#
# COMPACT_ATOMS: atom_id res chain seq x y z
N MET A 1 47.46 3.81 32.89
CA MET A 1 46.09 3.31 33.17
C MET A 1 46.17 2.23 34.25
N ASN A 2 45.61 2.49 35.44
CA ASN A 2 45.64 1.57 36.59
C ASN A 2 45.03 0.21 36.21
N ARG A 3 45.58 -0.90 36.72
CA ARG A 3 45.09 -2.26 36.47
C ARG A 3 43.59 -2.39 36.79
N ASN A 4 43.14 -1.71 37.84
CA ASN A 4 41.72 -1.67 38.23
C ASN A 4 40.85 -0.90 37.23
N MET A 5 41.41 0.13 36.56
CA MET A 5 40.71 0.91 35.53
C MET A 5 40.53 0.12 34.24
N LYS A 6 41.50 -0.73 33.86
CA LYS A 6 41.36 -1.65 32.73
C LYS A 6 40.27 -2.68 32.98
N ILE A 7 40.25 -3.29 34.17
CA ILE A 7 39.25 -4.30 34.55
C ILE A 7 37.84 -3.68 34.55
N SER A 8 37.68 -2.49 35.15
CA SER A 8 36.41 -1.77 35.16
C SER A 8 35.92 -1.42 33.75
N MET A 9 36.83 -0.98 32.86
CA MET A 9 36.50 -0.70 31.46
C MET A 9 36.01 -1.94 30.71
N HIS A 10 36.62 -3.10 30.94
CA HIS A 10 36.21 -4.36 30.31
C HIS A 10 34.83 -4.84 30.79
N ILE A 11 34.53 -4.68 32.09
CA ILE A 11 33.21 -5.02 32.65
C ILE A 11 32.13 -4.11 32.05
N PHE A 12 32.40 -2.80 31.93
CA PHE A 12 31.46 -1.88 31.30
C PHE A 12 31.23 -2.22 29.82
N LEU A 13 32.30 -2.54 29.08
CA LEU A 13 32.20 -2.91 27.68
C LEU A 13 31.39 -4.19 27.47
N SER A 14 31.56 -5.20 28.35
CA SER A 14 30.82 -6.45 28.24
C SER A 14 29.33 -6.27 28.51
N VAL A 15 28.96 -5.44 29.49
CA VAL A 15 27.55 -5.14 29.78
C VAL A 15 26.91 -4.37 28.62
N LEU A 16 27.63 -3.38 28.06
CA LEU A 16 27.15 -2.60 26.91
C LEU A 16 26.90 -3.48 25.68
N LEU A 17 27.81 -4.42 25.40
CA LEU A 17 27.66 -5.37 24.29
C LEU A 17 26.47 -6.31 24.46
N ILE A 18 26.16 -6.74 25.68
CA ILE A 18 24.98 -7.58 25.96
C ILE A 18 23.68 -6.80 25.69
N ILE A 19 23.62 -5.53 26.08
CA ILE A 19 22.44 -4.67 25.82
C ILE A 19 22.26 -4.44 24.31
N LEU A 20 23.35 -4.16 23.59
CA LEU A 20 23.33 -4.01 22.12
C LEU A 20 22.89 -5.30 21.41
N SER A 21 23.31 -6.47 21.90
CA SER A 21 22.87 -7.76 21.34
C SER A 21 21.39 -8.05 21.59
N ALA A 22 20.83 -7.57 22.72
CA ALA A 22 19.41 -7.73 23.04
C ALA A 22 18.51 -6.74 22.25
N CYS A 23 19.07 -5.63 21.78
CA CYS A 23 18.45 -4.74 20.80
C CYS A 23 18.63 -5.27 19.36
N THR A 24 18.36 -6.55 19.13
CA THR A 24 17.94 -6.96 17.79
C THR A 24 16.57 -6.36 17.58
N THR A 25 16.50 -5.28 16.81
CA THR A 25 15.26 -4.86 16.18
C THR A 25 14.72 -6.10 15.51
N LYS A 26 13.62 -6.65 16.05
CA LYS A 26 12.81 -7.57 15.27
C LYS A 26 12.39 -6.74 14.09
N THR A 27 13.10 -6.89 12.97
CA THR A 27 12.53 -6.60 11.67
C THR A 27 11.29 -7.45 11.68
N VAL A 28 10.16 -6.81 11.95
CA VAL A 28 8.87 -7.40 11.66
C VAL A 28 8.99 -7.61 10.16
N GLU A 29 9.37 -8.83 9.77
CA GLU A 29 8.88 -9.39 8.52
C GLU A 29 7.38 -9.16 8.65
N GLN A 30 6.92 -8.07 8.04
CA GLN A 30 5.55 -7.99 7.62
C GLN A 30 5.44 -9.25 6.79
N VAL A 31 4.87 -10.28 7.40
CA VAL A 31 4.40 -11.46 6.71
C VAL A 31 3.35 -10.88 5.79
N GLY A 32 3.82 -10.42 4.63
CA GLY A 32 3.01 -10.02 3.51
C GLY A 32 2.37 -11.32 3.09
N VAL A 33 1.26 -11.65 3.75
CA VAL A 33 0.22 -12.45 3.13
C VAL A 33 -0.01 -11.72 1.83
N LYS A 34 0.54 -12.24 0.74
CA LYS A 34 0.32 -11.68 -0.59
C LYS A 34 -1.19 -11.61 -0.72
N GLU A 35 -1.74 -10.40 -0.65
CA GLU A 35 -3.18 -10.22 -0.76
C GLU A 35 -3.58 -10.88 -2.07
N GLU A 36 -4.64 -11.69 -2.02
CA GLU A 36 -5.24 -12.20 -3.23
C GLU A 36 -5.58 -11.03 -4.14
N SER A 37 -5.34 -11.21 -5.44
CA SER A 37 -5.59 -10.16 -6.43
C SER A 37 -7.06 -9.72 -6.36
N LYS A 38 -7.30 -8.41 -6.37
CA LYS A 38 -8.65 -7.83 -6.31
C LYS A 38 -9.04 -7.27 -7.67
N GLU A 39 -10.27 -7.54 -8.09
CA GLU A 39 -10.87 -6.88 -9.24
C GLU A 39 -11.73 -5.70 -8.79
N GLY A 40 -11.76 -4.64 -9.59
CA GLY A 40 -12.54 -3.46 -9.29
C GLY A 40 -12.44 -2.42 -10.39
N TYR A 41 -13.14 -1.30 -10.20
CA TYR A 41 -13.23 -0.24 -11.18
C TYR A 41 -12.37 0.96 -10.81
N VAL A 42 -11.80 1.59 -11.83
CA VAL A 42 -10.98 2.79 -11.69
C VAL A 42 -11.84 4.05 -11.72
N ILE A 43 -11.53 4.99 -10.82
CA ILE A 43 -12.03 6.36 -10.86
C ILE A 43 -10.84 7.31 -10.84
N LEU A 44 -10.58 7.99 -11.95
CA LEU A 44 -9.50 8.97 -12.07
C LEU A 44 -10.02 10.35 -11.66
N ARG A 45 -9.39 10.98 -10.67
CA ARG A 45 -9.71 12.35 -10.23
C ARG A 45 -8.46 13.10 -9.83
N ASN A 46 -8.21 14.25 -10.47
CA ASN A 46 -7.05 15.10 -10.21
C ASN A 46 -5.70 14.35 -10.18
N GLY A 47 -5.50 13.41 -11.12
CA GLY A 47 -4.30 12.57 -11.18
C GLY A 47 -4.22 11.46 -10.11
N THR A 48 -5.20 11.37 -9.22
CA THR A 48 -5.32 10.29 -8.23
C THR A 48 -6.21 9.19 -8.78
N ILE A 49 -5.78 7.94 -8.60
CA ILE A 49 -6.50 6.75 -9.03
C ILE A 49 -7.19 6.17 -7.81
N PHE A 50 -8.51 6.34 -7.75
CA PHE A 50 -9.38 5.68 -6.78
C PHE A 50 -9.80 4.31 -7.34
N PHE A 51 -9.97 3.35 -6.45
CA PHE A 51 -10.30 1.97 -6.81
C PHE A 51 -11.47 1.47 -5.99
N ASP A 52 -12.47 0.91 -6.66
CA ASP A 52 -13.65 0.35 -6.02
C ASP A 52 -13.79 -1.13 -6.41
N SER A 53 -13.48 -2.00 -5.45
CA SER A 53 -13.61 -3.45 -5.55
C SER A 53 -14.94 -3.99 -5.04
N ASP A 54 -15.75 -3.15 -4.38
CA ASP A 54 -16.95 -3.60 -3.66
C ASP A 54 -18.19 -3.59 -4.56
N LYS A 55 -18.07 -3.01 -5.76
CA LYS A 55 -19.14 -2.88 -6.74
C LYS A 55 -18.94 -3.76 -7.96
N THR A 56 -20.05 -4.33 -8.41
CA THR A 56 -20.17 -5.00 -9.70
C THR A 56 -21.34 -4.38 -10.44
N PHE A 57 -21.22 -4.24 -11.76
CA PHE A 57 -22.25 -3.63 -12.61
C PHE A 57 -22.65 -4.65 -13.67
N LYS A 58 -23.94 -4.72 -13.99
CA LYS A 58 -24.45 -5.61 -15.03
C LYS A 58 -24.48 -4.92 -16.39
N THR A 59 -24.55 -3.60 -16.39
CA THR A 59 -24.63 -2.80 -17.62
C THR A 59 -23.67 -1.62 -17.60
N LYS A 60 -23.26 -1.16 -18.79
CA LYS A 60 -22.44 0.04 -18.94
C LYS A 60 -23.15 1.31 -18.47
N VAL A 61 -24.49 1.36 -18.55
CA VAL A 61 -25.29 2.51 -18.08
C VAL A 61 -25.26 2.62 -16.55
N GLU A 62 -25.38 1.50 -15.83
CA GLU A 62 -25.24 1.48 -14.37
C GLU A 62 -23.84 1.94 -13.93
N LEU A 63 -22.80 1.44 -14.60
CA LEU A 63 -21.41 1.84 -14.36
C LEU A 63 -21.24 3.34 -14.58
N GLN A 64 -21.71 3.88 -15.71
CA GLN A 64 -21.58 5.30 -16.02
C GLN A 64 -22.29 6.18 -14.96
N ASN A 65 -23.54 5.86 -14.63
CA ASN A 65 -24.30 6.59 -13.61
C ASN A 65 -23.58 6.56 -12.25
N TYR A 66 -22.99 5.42 -11.89
CA TYR A 66 -22.19 5.29 -10.68
C TYR A 66 -20.96 6.20 -10.70
N MET A 67 -20.20 6.18 -11.81
CA MET A 67 -19.00 7.02 -11.96
C MET A 67 -19.33 8.51 -11.84
N GLU A 68 -20.39 8.96 -12.49
CA GLU A 68 -20.88 10.34 -12.39
C GLU A 68 -21.23 10.74 -10.95
N GLN A 69 -21.87 9.84 -10.20
CA GLN A 69 -22.16 10.09 -8.78
C GLN A 69 -20.90 10.16 -7.91
N GLN A 70 -19.92 9.28 -8.13
CA GLN A 70 -18.70 9.24 -7.32
C GLN A 70 -17.76 10.42 -7.61
N MET A 71 -17.70 10.90 -8.86
CA MET A 71 -16.82 12.02 -9.25
C MET A 71 -17.10 13.32 -8.49
N ASN A 72 -18.34 13.48 -7.99
CA ASN A 72 -18.78 14.65 -7.22
C ASN A 72 -18.45 14.59 -5.73
N LYS A 73 -17.97 13.46 -5.22
CA LYS A 73 -17.61 13.30 -3.80
C LYS A 73 -16.21 13.80 -3.52
N GLU A 74 -15.94 14.21 -2.28
CA GLU A 74 -14.57 14.54 -1.84
C GLU A 74 -13.62 13.35 -2.03
N HIS A 75 -14.07 12.14 -1.69
CA HIS A 75 -13.36 10.89 -1.97
C HIS A 75 -14.27 9.96 -2.80
N PRO A 76 -13.99 9.75 -4.09
CA PRO A 76 -14.77 8.86 -4.95
C PRO A 76 -14.77 7.38 -4.52
N SER A 77 -13.77 6.94 -3.77
CA SER A 77 -13.69 5.60 -3.17
C SER A 77 -12.92 5.63 -1.85
N HIS A 78 -13.07 4.57 -1.06
CA HIS A 78 -12.33 4.31 0.19
C HIS A 78 -10.88 3.85 -0.02
N THR A 79 -10.47 3.62 -1.27
CA THR A 79 -9.12 3.12 -1.62
C THR A 79 -8.52 3.93 -2.75
N VAL A 80 -7.24 4.31 -2.61
CA VAL A 80 -6.41 4.90 -3.66
C VAL A 80 -5.27 3.95 -4.03
N LEU A 81 -4.99 3.85 -5.34
CA LEU A 81 -3.90 3.05 -5.86
C LEU A 81 -2.61 3.86 -5.93
N SER A 82 -1.55 3.27 -5.40
CA SER A 82 -0.20 3.82 -5.43
C SER A 82 0.69 2.91 -6.24
N PHE A 83 1.06 3.34 -7.45
CA PHE A 83 1.96 2.58 -8.32
C PHE A 83 3.41 3.01 -8.07
N LYS A 84 4.33 2.04 -8.05
CA LYS A 84 5.78 2.32 -8.01
C LYS A 84 6.25 2.96 -9.34
N ASN A 85 5.67 2.53 -10.46
CA ASN A 85 5.94 3.09 -11.78
C ASN A 85 4.95 4.22 -12.10
N LYS A 86 5.47 5.43 -12.38
CA LYS A 86 4.65 6.60 -12.75
C LYS A 86 3.90 6.42 -14.08
N ASP A 87 4.45 5.64 -15.00
CA ASP A 87 3.82 5.42 -16.32
C ASP A 87 2.52 4.60 -16.22
N ALA A 88 2.31 3.89 -15.10
CA ALA A 88 1.07 3.16 -14.85
C ALA A 88 -0.14 4.10 -14.78
N TYR A 89 0.04 5.33 -14.26
CA TYR A 89 -1.05 6.30 -14.13
C TYR A 89 -1.62 6.74 -15.47
N ASN A 90 -0.81 6.72 -16.53
CA ASN A 90 -1.22 7.13 -17.88
C ASN A 90 -1.99 6.04 -18.65
N GLN A 91 -1.99 4.80 -18.15
CA GLN A 91 -2.61 3.65 -18.83
C GLN A 91 -4.08 3.46 -18.44
N LEU A 92 -4.53 4.09 -17.35
CA LEU A 92 -5.82 3.86 -16.74
C LEU A 92 -6.77 5.04 -16.95
N LYS A 93 -8.05 4.75 -17.14
CA LYS A 93 -9.13 5.73 -17.30
C LYS A 93 -10.28 5.41 -16.34
N THR A 94 -11.06 6.43 -15.99
CA THR A 94 -12.31 6.24 -15.25
C THR A 94 -13.21 5.25 -15.99
N GLY A 95 -13.72 4.24 -15.29
CA GLY A 95 -14.56 3.18 -15.85
C GLY A 95 -13.80 1.89 -16.19
N ASP A 96 -12.48 1.92 -16.33
CA ASP A 96 -11.70 0.70 -16.59
C ASP A 96 -11.90 -0.29 -15.43
N LYS A 97 -12.22 -1.55 -15.76
CA LYS A 97 -12.18 -2.65 -14.80
C LYS A 97 -10.79 -3.23 -14.81
N ILE A 98 -10.15 -3.31 -13.64
CA ILE A 98 -8.79 -3.82 -13.50
C ILE A 98 -8.72 -4.90 -12.44
N LYS A 99 -7.72 -5.78 -12.60
CA LYS A 99 -7.26 -6.73 -11.59
C LYS A 99 -5.94 -6.24 -11.01
N VAL A 100 -5.84 -6.14 -9.69
CA VAL A 100 -4.71 -5.54 -8.99
C VAL A 100 -4.07 -6.57 -8.07
N TRP A 101 -2.74 -6.68 -8.14
CA TRP A 101 -1.92 -7.39 -7.16
C TRP A 101 -1.23 -6.34 -6.27
N SER A 102 -1.53 -6.37 -4.97
CA SER A 102 -0.98 -5.46 -3.97
C SER A 102 0.07 -6.16 -3.10
N SER A 103 1.09 -5.40 -2.70
CA SER A 103 2.04 -5.86 -1.69
C SER A 103 1.54 -5.59 -0.28
N GLN A 104 0.86 -4.46 -0.10
CA GLN A 104 0.35 -3.98 1.17
C GLN A 104 -0.71 -2.89 0.95
N THR A 105 -1.60 -2.72 1.92
CA THR A 105 -2.49 -1.56 2.03
C THR A 105 -2.10 -0.78 3.29
N LEU A 106 -1.80 0.50 3.14
CA LEU A 106 -1.49 1.39 4.24
C LEU A 106 -2.79 1.89 4.88
N GLU A 107 -2.85 1.83 6.20
CA GLU A 107 -3.99 2.28 6.99
C GLU A 107 -4.08 3.81 6.97
N SER A 108 -5.06 4.33 6.22
CA SER A 108 -5.42 5.75 6.11
C SER A 108 -6.85 5.86 5.56
N TYR A 109 -7.38 7.09 5.47
CA TYR A 109 -8.63 7.34 4.76
C TYR A 109 -8.47 8.46 3.71
N PRO A 110 -8.66 8.16 2.40
CA PRO A 110 -8.78 6.83 1.81
C PRO A 110 -7.56 5.94 2.12
N SER A 111 -7.76 4.63 2.15
CA SER A 111 -6.68 3.66 2.33
C SER A 111 -5.76 3.68 1.10
N LYS A 112 -4.45 3.48 1.29
CA LYS A 112 -3.48 3.54 0.20
C LYS A 112 -2.94 2.17 -0.13
N MET A 113 -3.37 1.61 -1.25
CA MET A 113 -2.95 0.29 -1.72
C MET A 113 -1.69 0.41 -2.59
N ILE A 114 -0.62 -0.25 -2.18
CA ILE A 114 0.64 -0.29 -2.95
C ILE A 114 0.53 -1.38 -4.02
N VAL A 115 0.49 -0.97 -5.28
CA VAL A 115 0.30 -1.87 -6.42
C VAL A 115 1.64 -2.38 -6.93
N GLU A 116 1.76 -3.71 -7.03
CA GLU A 116 2.91 -4.37 -7.67
C GLU A 116 2.68 -4.57 -9.16
N LYS A 117 1.48 -5.04 -9.51
CA LYS A 117 1.08 -5.34 -10.89
C LYS A 117 -0.41 -5.07 -11.03
N PHE A 118 -0.84 -4.68 -12.23
CA PHE A 118 -2.25 -4.66 -12.60
C PHE A 118 -2.45 -5.17 -14.03
N GLU A 119 -3.68 -5.57 -14.32
CA GLU A 119 -4.13 -5.95 -15.66
C GLU A 119 -5.50 -5.29 -15.92
N ILE A 120 -5.71 -4.78 -17.13
CA ILE A 120 -7.02 -4.26 -17.56
C ILE A 120 -7.87 -5.45 -18.01
N VAL A 121 -8.99 -5.65 -17.32
CA VAL A 121 -9.95 -6.73 -17.58
C VAL A 121 -11.03 -6.27 -18.56
N GLU A 122 -11.51 -5.03 -18.42
CA GLU A 122 -12.55 -4.46 -19.29
C GLU A 122 -12.36 -2.95 -19.48
N LYS A 123 -12.80 -2.43 -20.65
CA LYS A 123 -12.81 -1.01 -21.04
C LYS A 123 -14.21 -0.53 -21.44
#